data_AF-W2VZY5-F1
#
_entry.id   AF-W2VZY5-F1
#
_cell.length_a   1.000
_cell.length_b   1.000
_cell.length_c   1.000
_cell.angle_alpha   90.00
_cell.angle_beta   90.00
_cell.angle_gamma   90.00
#
_symmetry.space_group_name_H-M   'P 1'
#
loop_
_entity.id
_entity.type
_entity.pdbx_description
1 polymer ?
#
loop_
_entity_poly.entity_id
_entity_poly.type
_entity_poly.pdbx_seq_one_letter_code
_entity_poly.pdbx_strand_id
1 'polypeptide(L)'
;MFAERLMHLAPPQVTGYVLDGIATTSGAPEFFYASKWDNNFGEVGDAFLALGESDSNCKPHFDSNGLNNTLQGVLEQFDHDPNSTCAALVNSTVETGESPSANLRIALGNALTNLYARTLIPPVVYRLGRCAPEDMDVLT
;
A
#
# COMPACT_ATOMS: atom_id res chain seq x y z
N MET A 1 -10.04 14.76 -13.11
CA MET A 1 -11.42 15.14 -13.52
C MET A 1 -11.67 16.64 -13.62
N PHE A 2 -11.52 17.44 -12.56
CA PHE A 2 -11.84 18.89 -12.64
C PHE A 2 -10.96 19.68 -13.61
N ALA A 3 -9.63 19.45 -13.58
CA ALA A 3 -8.70 20.08 -14.53
C ALA A 3 -9.04 19.73 -15.99
N GLU A 4 -9.36 18.46 -16.26
CA GLU A 4 -9.79 17.97 -17.58
C GLU A 4 -11.04 18.72 -18.09
N ARG A 5 -12.02 18.99 -17.22
CA ARG A 5 -13.20 19.78 -17.60
C ARG A 5 -12.85 21.25 -17.89
N LEU A 6 -11.95 21.84 -17.12
CA LEU A 6 -11.45 23.21 -17.36
C LEU A 6 -10.75 23.31 -18.72
N MET A 7 -9.94 22.31 -19.07
CA MET A 7 -9.27 22.21 -20.38
C MET A 7 -10.28 22.11 -21.53
N HIS A 8 -11.31 21.26 -21.39
CA HIS A 8 -12.37 21.14 -22.40
C HIS A 8 -13.17 22.42 -22.64
N LEU A 9 -13.39 23.22 -21.58
CA LEU A 9 -14.11 24.50 -21.68
C LEU A 9 -13.24 25.62 -22.26
N ALA A 10 -11.92 25.45 -22.28
CA ALA A 10 -10.94 26.38 -22.85
C ALA A 10 -11.22 27.87 -22.57
N PRO A 11 -11.40 28.27 -21.29
CA PRO A 11 -11.69 29.66 -20.97
C PRO A 11 -10.50 30.55 -21.37
N PRO A 12 -10.75 31.74 -21.96
CA PRO A 12 -9.69 32.58 -22.53
C PRO A 12 -8.72 33.15 -21.49
N GLN A 13 -9.06 33.07 -20.20
CA GLN A 13 -8.20 33.50 -19.10
C GLN A 13 -7.09 32.49 -18.78
N VAL A 14 -7.19 31.24 -19.23
CA VAL A 14 -6.18 30.22 -19.00
C VAL A 14 -5.22 30.17 -20.18
N THR A 15 -3.94 30.45 -19.92
CA THR A 15 -2.88 30.51 -20.95
C THR A 15 -2.14 29.20 -21.15
N GLY A 16 -2.29 28.23 -20.24
CA GLY A 16 -1.67 26.91 -20.32
C GLY A 16 -1.88 26.07 -19.07
N TYR A 17 -1.46 24.80 -19.14
CA TYR A 17 -1.57 23.82 -18.05
C TYR A 17 -0.24 23.07 -17.87
N VAL A 18 0.14 22.84 -16.62
CA VAL A 18 1.17 21.85 -16.27
C VAL A 18 0.46 20.79 -15.45
N LEU A 19 0.53 19.55 -15.91
CA LEU A 19 -0.15 18.42 -15.28
C LEU A 19 0.89 17.44 -14.76
N ASP A 20 0.90 17.23 -13.46
CA ASP A 20 1.75 16.26 -12.75
C ASP A 20 0.84 15.24 -12.05
N GLY A 21 1.08 13.94 -12.29
CA GLY A 21 0.22 12.86 -11.78
C GLY A 21 -1.20 12.86 -12.37
N ILE A 22 -1.34 12.65 -13.68
CA ILE A 22 -2.63 12.72 -14.38
C ILE A 22 -3.49 11.47 -14.11
N ALA A 23 -4.75 11.69 -13.70
CA ALA A 23 -5.82 10.70 -13.76
C ALA A 23 -6.96 11.23 -14.67
N THR A 24 -7.22 10.53 -15.77
CA THR A 24 -8.22 10.92 -16.79
C THR A 24 -9.50 10.11 -16.68
N THR A 25 -10.62 10.72 -17.09
CA THR A 25 -11.90 10.01 -17.30
C THR A 25 -12.03 9.35 -18.66
N SER A 26 -11.18 9.69 -19.62
CA SER A 26 -11.24 9.11 -20.96
C SER A 26 -10.55 7.75 -20.98
N GLY A 27 -11.28 6.70 -21.37
CA GLY A 27 -10.81 5.31 -21.42
C GLY A 27 -9.84 5.00 -22.57
N ALA A 28 -8.98 5.95 -22.95
CA ALA A 28 -7.96 5.70 -23.95
C ALA A 28 -6.98 4.62 -23.41
N PRO A 29 -6.58 3.65 -24.24
CA PRO A 29 -6.03 2.36 -23.77
C PRO A 29 -4.74 2.45 -22.94
N GLU A 30 -4.02 3.57 -22.98
CA GLU A 30 -2.70 3.74 -22.35
C GLU A 30 -2.69 4.73 -21.15
N PHE A 31 -3.84 5.27 -20.73
CA PHE A 31 -3.85 6.27 -19.66
C PHE A 31 -4.24 5.72 -18.29
N PHE A 32 -3.70 6.35 -17.25
CA PHE A 32 -4.08 6.09 -15.86
C PHE A 32 -5.56 6.44 -15.66
N TYR A 33 -6.35 5.40 -15.39
CA TYR A 33 -7.78 5.51 -15.11
C TYR A 33 -8.02 5.21 -13.63
N ALA A 34 -8.93 5.96 -13.00
CA ALA A 34 -9.17 5.84 -11.56
C ALA A 34 -9.55 4.42 -11.13
N SER A 35 -10.27 3.65 -11.95
CA SER A 35 -10.62 2.25 -11.61
C SER A 35 -9.45 1.27 -11.73
N LYS A 36 -8.30 1.68 -12.26
CA LYS A 36 -7.06 0.89 -12.29
C LYS A 36 -6.10 1.26 -11.17
N TRP A 37 -6.51 2.15 -10.25
CA TRP A 37 -5.66 2.67 -9.18
C TRP A 37 -4.94 1.54 -8.44
N ASP A 38 -5.69 0.55 -7.96
CA ASP A 38 -5.12 -0.56 -7.19
C ASP A 38 -4.09 -1.38 -7.99
N ASN A 39 -4.35 -1.61 -9.28
CA ASN A 39 -3.42 -2.35 -10.14
C ASN A 39 -2.13 -1.56 -10.40
N ASN A 40 -2.27 -0.27 -10.74
CA ASN A 40 -1.13 0.60 -11.04
C ASN A 40 -0.26 0.84 -9.80
N PHE A 41 -0.88 1.04 -8.62
CA PHE A 41 -0.15 1.19 -7.36
C PHE A 41 0.39 -0.14 -6.83
N GLY A 42 -0.20 -1.27 -7.23
CA GLY A 42 0.34 -2.60 -6.96
C GLY A 42 1.77 -2.76 -7.47
N GLU A 43 2.05 -2.34 -8.72
CA GLU A 43 3.40 -2.38 -9.29
C GLU A 43 4.41 -1.53 -8.49
N VAL A 44 3.98 -0.36 -8.01
CA VAL A 44 4.81 0.50 -7.13
C VAL A 44 5.07 -0.19 -5.79
N GLY A 45 4.07 -0.87 -5.24
CA GLY A 45 4.19 -1.70 -4.04
C GLY A 45 5.21 -2.82 -4.22
N ASP A 46 5.11 -3.59 -5.30
CA ASP A 46 6.03 -4.68 -5.62
C ASP A 46 7.47 -4.17 -5.76
N ALA A 47 7.66 -3.05 -6.47
CA ALA A 47 8.96 -2.41 -6.62
C ALA A 47 9.52 -1.96 -5.27
N PHE A 48 8.69 -1.37 -4.40
CA PHE A 48 9.10 -0.96 -3.06
C PHE A 48 9.52 -2.15 -2.20
N LEU A 49 8.73 -3.23 -2.18
CA LEU A 49 9.04 -4.43 -1.40
C LEU A 49 10.33 -5.11 -1.90
N ALA A 50 10.57 -5.11 -3.21
CA ALA A 50 11.79 -5.65 -3.82
C ALA A 50 13.07 -4.89 -3.40
N LEU A 51 12.98 -3.60 -3.08
CA LEU A 51 14.14 -2.84 -2.56
C LEU A 51 14.62 -3.40 -1.21
N GLY A 52 13.73 -4.01 -0.42
CA GLY A 52 14.07 -4.65 0.85
C GLY A 52 15.14 -5.74 0.73
N GLU A 53 15.29 -6.35 -0.45
CA GLU A 53 16.32 -7.35 -0.74
C GLU A 53 17.73 -6.78 -0.84
N SER A 54 17.84 -5.50 -1.15
CA SER A 54 19.10 -4.78 -1.33
C SER A 54 19.45 -3.86 -0.15
N ASP A 55 18.47 -3.55 0.70
CA ASP A 55 18.67 -2.68 1.86
C ASP A 55 19.30 -3.44 3.04
N SER A 56 20.41 -2.91 3.56
CA SER A 56 21.19 -3.54 4.61
C SER A 56 20.49 -3.59 5.98
N ASN A 57 19.49 -2.73 6.19
CA ASN A 57 18.71 -2.70 7.42
C ASN A 57 17.44 -3.55 7.29
N CYS A 58 16.94 -3.78 6.07
CA CYS A 58 15.75 -4.61 5.83
C CYS A 58 16.10 -6.09 5.68
N LYS A 59 17.02 -6.42 4.76
CA LYS A 59 17.34 -7.80 4.36
C LYS A 59 17.62 -8.75 5.54
N PRO A 60 18.39 -8.38 6.57
CA PRO A 60 18.71 -9.30 7.67
C PRO A 60 17.50 -9.76 8.49
N HIS A 61 16.36 -9.06 8.40
CA HIS A 61 15.16 -9.43 9.16
C HIS A 61 14.25 -10.42 8.43
N PHE A 62 14.44 -10.65 7.13
CA PHE A 62 13.53 -11.47 6.32
C PHE A 62 14.17 -12.77 5.82
N ASP A 63 15.33 -13.13 6.38
CA ASP A 63 16.12 -14.31 6.01
C ASP A 63 16.20 -14.49 4.48
N SER A 64 16.13 -15.73 3.99
CA SER A 64 16.03 -16.03 2.56
C SER A 64 14.60 -15.93 2.02
N ASN A 65 13.59 -15.69 2.86
CA ASN A 65 12.20 -15.62 2.44
C ASN A 65 11.91 -14.28 1.75
N GLY A 66 12.49 -13.20 2.26
CA GLY A 66 12.35 -11.86 1.71
C GLY A 66 11.06 -11.16 2.13
N LEU A 67 11.07 -9.82 2.04
CA LEU A 67 9.98 -8.96 2.54
C LEU A 67 8.65 -9.26 1.85
N ASN A 68 8.66 -9.46 0.53
CA ASN A 68 7.46 -9.71 -0.24
C ASN A 68 6.76 -11.03 0.15
N ASN A 69 7.51 -12.13 0.21
CA ASN A 69 6.95 -13.42 0.58
C ASN A 69 6.46 -13.45 2.04
N THR A 70 7.15 -12.73 2.94
CA THR A 70 6.67 -12.59 4.32
C THR A 70 5.35 -11.82 4.40
N LEU A 71 5.19 -10.73 3.65
CA LEU A 71 3.90 -10.03 3.57
C LEU A 71 2.80 -10.93 3.01
N GLN A 72 3.09 -11.67 1.94
CA GLN A 72 2.12 -12.60 1.36
C GLN A 72 1.70 -13.69 2.37
N GLY A 73 2.64 -14.24 3.14
CA GLY A 73 2.35 -15.20 4.20
C GLY A 73 1.47 -14.61 5.32
N VAL A 74 1.72 -13.36 5.72
CA VAL A 74 0.88 -12.66 6.71
C VAL A 74 -0.56 -12.52 6.20
N LEU A 75 -0.72 -12.11 4.94
CA LEU A 75 -2.04 -11.92 4.33
C LEU A 75 -2.81 -13.25 4.26
N GLU A 76 -2.16 -14.33 3.83
CA GLU A 76 -2.74 -15.67 3.79
C GLU A 76 -3.11 -16.18 5.19
N GLN A 77 -2.26 -15.92 6.19
CA GLN A 77 -2.56 -16.25 7.58
C GLN A 77 -3.80 -15.50 8.09
N PHE A 78 -3.94 -14.23 7.75
CA PHE A 78 -5.10 -13.43 8.15
C PHE A 78 -6.39 -13.86 7.46
N ASP A 79 -6.30 -14.32 6.20
CA ASP A 79 -7.44 -14.92 5.50
C ASP A 79 -7.83 -16.28 6.09
N HIS A 80 -6.85 -17.06 6.56
CA HIS A 80 -7.07 -18.37 7.15
C HIS A 80 -7.60 -18.29 8.60
N ASP A 81 -7.02 -17.40 9.42
CA ASP A 81 -7.40 -17.16 10.81
C ASP A 81 -7.62 -15.66 11.08
N PRO A 82 -8.79 -15.12 10.71
CA PRO A 82 -9.10 -13.70 10.84
C PRO A 82 -9.25 -13.23 12.29
N ASN A 83 -9.32 -14.17 13.25
CA ASN A 83 -9.43 -13.86 14.68
C ASN A 83 -8.12 -14.09 15.44
N SER A 84 -7.03 -14.42 14.74
CA SER A 84 -5.69 -14.45 15.34
C SER A 84 -5.35 -13.10 15.97
N THR A 85 -4.46 -13.08 16.97
CA THR A 85 -4.15 -11.87 17.74
C THR A 85 -3.73 -10.69 16.86
N CYS A 86 -2.84 -10.90 15.88
CA CYS A 86 -2.43 -9.84 14.96
C CYS A 86 -3.48 -9.48 13.91
N ALA A 87 -4.30 -10.43 13.46
CA ALA A 87 -5.41 -10.12 12.55
C ALA A 87 -6.47 -9.26 13.26
N ALA A 88 -6.82 -9.61 14.49
CA ALA A 88 -7.73 -8.86 15.34
C ALA A 88 -7.20 -7.44 15.63
N LEU A 89 -5.89 -7.30 15.89
CA LEU A 89 -5.24 -6.00 16.03
C LEU A 89 -5.45 -5.14 14.79
N VAL A 90 -5.06 -5.63 13.61
CA VAL A 90 -5.20 -4.88 12.35
C VAL A 90 -6.64 -4.48 12.10
N ASN A 91 -7.58 -5.38 12.38
CA ASN A 91 -9.01 -5.12 12.20
C ASN A 91 -9.54 -4.03 13.16
N SER A 92 -8.97 -3.91 14.36
CA SER A 92 -9.32 -2.85 15.31
C SER A 92 -8.71 -1.48 14.97
N THR A 93 -7.60 -1.46 14.23
CA THR A 93 -6.93 -0.21 13.83
C THR A 93 -7.53 0.37 12.54
N VAL A 94 -8.00 -0.49 11.64
CA VAL A 94 -8.50 -0.11 10.31
C VAL A 94 -9.93 -0.59 10.16
N GLU A 95 -10.88 0.21 10.64
CA GLU A 95 -12.30 -0.16 10.71
C GLU A 95 -13.04 0.16 9.40
N THR A 96 -12.77 -0.63 8.35
CA THR A 96 -13.49 -0.48 7.05
C THR A 96 -14.68 -1.44 6.90
N GLY A 97 -14.77 -2.45 7.77
CA GLY A 97 -15.72 -3.57 7.64
C GLY A 97 -15.23 -4.70 6.73
N GLU A 98 -14.02 -4.59 6.17
CA GLU A 98 -13.37 -5.62 5.34
C GLU A 98 -12.64 -6.69 6.17
N SER A 99 -12.08 -7.71 5.50
CA SER A 99 -11.25 -8.72 6.15
C SER A 99 -9.96 -8.11 6.74
N PRO A 100 -9.33 -8.73 7.75
CA PRO A 100 -8.06 -8.26 8.30
C PRO A 100 -6.94 -8.15 7.26
N SER A 101 -6.90 -9.06 6.28
CA SER A 101 -5.94 -9.01 5.16
C SER A 101 -6.18 -7.80 4.24
N ALA A 102 -7.45 -7.48 3.92
CA ALA A 102 -7.81 -6.31 3.14
C ALA A 102 -7.49 -5.02 3.90
N ASN A 103 -7.78 -4.97 5.20
CA ASN A 103 -7.41 -3.88 6.08
C ASN A 103 -5.89 -3.65 6.15
N LEU A 104 -5.10 -4.73 6.19
CA LEU A 104 -3.65 -4.62 6.11
C LEU A 104 -3.19 -4.04 4.77
N ARG A 105 -3.76 -4.50 3.64
CA ARG A 105 -3.45 -3.94 2.30
C ARG A 105 -3.75 -2.44 2.24
N ILE A 106 -4.89 -2.01 2.78
CA ILE A 106 -5.29 -0.60 2.83
C ILE A 106 -4.29 0.21 3.68
N ALA A 107 -3.93 -0.28 4.87
CA ALA A 107 -2.98 0.39 5.74
C ALA A 107 -1.60 0.56 5.09
N LEU A 108 -1.06 -0.53 4.52
CA LEU A 108 0.24 -0.51 3.86
C LEU A 108 0.22 0.33 2.58
N GLY A 109 -0.88 0.30 1.81
CA GLY A 109 -1.07 1.17 0.64
C GLY A 109 -1.06 2.64 1.02
N ASN A 110 -1.78 3.02 2.10
CA ASN A 110 -1.74 4.38 2.62
C ASN A 110 -0.33 4.76 3.10
N ALA A 111 0.35 3.87 3.83
CA ALA A 111 1.72 4.10 4.29
C ALA A 111 2.68 4.34 3.11
N LEU A 112 2.55 3.57 2.03
CA LEU A 112 3.39 3.67 0.83
C LEU A 112 3.32 5.06 0.19
N THR A 113 2.14 5.69 0.19
CA THR A 113 1.96 7.04 -0.38
C THR A 113 2.59 8.15 0.45
N ASN A 114 2.98 7.87 1.70
CA ASN A 114 3.59 8.84 2.60
C ASN A 114 5.11 8.60 2.72
N LEU A 115 5.88 9.66 2.50
CA LEU A 115 7.36 9.63 2.50
C LEU A 115 7.96 9.05 3.79
N TYR A 116 7.34 9.31 4.95
CA TYR A 116 7.81 8.84 6.24
C TYR A 116 7.16 7.51 6.61
N ALA A 117 5.85 7.34 6.42
CA ALA A 117 5.16 6.11 6.82
C ALA A 117 5.62 4.89 6.00
N ARG A 118 6.03 5.07 4.73
CA ARG A 118 6.52 3.96 3.91
C ARG A 118 7.76 3.28 4.50
N THR A 119 8.58 4.00 5.27
CA THR A 119 9.75 3.39 5.93
C THR A 119 9.35 2.46 7.08
N LEU A 120 8.10 2.53 7.54
CA LEU A 120 7.54 1.65 8.56
C LEU A 120 6.96 0.35 7.98
N ILE A 121 6.81 0.24 6.64
CA ILE A 121 6.26 -0.96 6.01
C ILE A 121 7.11 -2.21 6.37
N PRO A 122 8.44 -2.23 6.16
CA PRO A 122 9.23 -3.40 6.54
C PRO A 122 9.12 -3.80 8.02
N PRO A 123 9.32 -2.91 9.02
CA PRO A 123 9.22 -3.31 10.41
C PRO A 123 7.81 -3.77 10.81
N VAL A 124 6.75 -3.17 10.25
CA VAL A 124 5.38 -3.65 10.49
C VAL A 124 5.18 -5.06 9.94
N VAL A 125 5.59 -5.32 8.70
CA VAL A 125 5.49 -6.67 8.08
C VAL A 125 6.30 -7.70 8.86
N TYR A 126 7.52 -7.35 9.27
CA TYR A 126 8.37 -8.23 10.09
C TYR A 126 7.66 -8.65 11.38
N ARG A 127 7.09 -7.68 12.10
CA ARG A 127 6.41 -7.90 13.38
C ARG A 127 5.12 -8.69 13.22
N LEU A 128 4.32 -8.38 12.20
CA LEU A 128 3.09 -9.14 11.93
C LEU A 128 3.39 -10.58 11.50
N GLY A 129 4.46 -10.82 10.74
CA GLY A 129 4.89 -12.16 10.36
C GLY A 129 5.37 -13.02 11.53
N ARG A 130 5.90 -12.37 12.57
CA ARG A 130 6.37 -13.04 13.79
C ARG A 130 5.25 -13.18 14.83
N CYS A 131 4.39 -12.18 14.93
CA CYS A 131 3.24 -12.06 15.83
C CYS A 131 3.53 -12.50 17.28
N ALA A 132 4.71 -12.13 17.81
CA ALA A 132 5.09 -12.48 19.18
C ALA A 132 4.49 -11.46 20.19
N PRO A 133 4.39 -11.80 21.50
CA PRO A 133 3.86 -10.89 22.50
C PRO A 133 4.55 -9.52 22.52
N GLU A 134 5.88 -9.47 22.36
CA GLU A 134 6.64 -8.21 22.32
C GLU A 134 6.44 -7.39 21.03
N ASP A 135 5.86 -7.99 19.99
CA ASP A 135 5.49 -7.27 18.77
C ASP A 135 4.20 -6.50 18.95
N MET A 136 3.31 -6.98 19.82
CA MET A 136 2.04 -6.32 20.14
C MET A 136 2.26 -4.96 20.79
N ASP A 137 3.17 -4.86 21.75
CA ASP A 137 3.49 -3.61 22.46
C ASP A 137 3.98 -2.49 21.53
N VAL A 138 4.49 -2.84 20.35
CA VAL A 138 5.01 -1.89 19.37
C VAL A 138 3.96 -1.55 18.30
N LEU A 139 3.02 -2.46 18.04
CA LEU A 139 2.01 -2.30 17.01
C LEU A 139 0.71 -1.65 17.52
N THR A 140 0.51 -1.55 18.83
CA THR A 140 -0.59 -0.83 19.50
C THR A 140 -0.19 0.57 19.96
#